data_AF-Q7Z1X3-F1
#
_entry.id   AF-Q7Z1X3-F1
#
_cell.length_a   1.000
_cell.length_b   1.000
_cell.length_c   1.000
_cell.angle_alpha   90.00
_cell.angle_beta   90.00
_cell.angle_gamma   90.00
#
_symmetry.space_group_name_H-M   'P 1'
#
loop_
_entity.id
_entity.type
_entity.pdbx_description
1 polymer ?
#
loop_
_entity_poly.entity_id
_entity_poly.type
_entity_poly.pdbx_seq_one_letter_code
_entity_poly.pdbx_strand_id
1 'polypeptide(L)' 'VGLVPNIYLLDYLRGVDKKMPEIERKAKSYMTIGYNRQQNYRHDNGAYSIWGGKGDKDSS' A
#
# COMPACT_ATOMS: atom_id res chain seq x y z
N VAL A 1 3.29 -6.87 -6.94
CA VAL A 1 3.28 -5.40 -6.75
C VAL A 1 2.87 -5.10 -5.31
N GLY A 2 3.59 -4.25 -4.58
CA GLY A 2 3.34 -3.98 -3.15
C GLY A 2 3.49 -2.49 -2.79
N LEU A 3 2.77 -2.02 -1.79
CA LEU A 3 2.73 -0.59 -1.43
C LEU A 3 4.05 -0.10 -0.83
N VAL A 4 4.52 -0.78 0.23
CA VAL A 4 5.62 -0.33 1.08
C VAL A 4 6.96 -0.15 0.34
N PRO A 5 7.42 -1.08 -0.53
CA PRO A 5 8.67 -0.89 -1.25
C PRO A 5 8.67 0.34 -2.17
N ASN A 6 7.51 0.68 -2.75
CA ASN A 6 7.40 1.86 -3.61
C ASN A 6 7.44 3.17 -2.82
N ILE A 7 6.95 3.18 -1.56
CA ILE A 7 7.08 4.32 -0.66
C ILE A 7 8.56 4.58 -0.36
N TYR A 8 9.28 3.54 0.09
CA TYR A 8 10.72 3.66 0.39
C TYR A 8 11.55 4.08 -0.83
N LEU A 9 11.22 3.58 -2.03
CA LEU A 9 11.89 4.00 -3.26
C LEU A 9 11.73 5.50 -3.52
N LEU A 10 10.51 6.05 -3.37
CA LEU A 10 10.25 7.47 -3.58
C LEU A 10 10.91 8.34 -2.50
N ASP A 11 10.90 7.89 -1.24
CA ASP A 11 11.57 8.59 -0.14
C ASP A 11 13.08 8.61 -0.32
N TYR A 12 13.68 7.51 -0.80
CA TYR A 12 15.09 7.47 -1.16
C TYR A 12 15.43 8.46 -2.27
N LEU A 13 14.69 8.43 -3.39
CA LEU A 13 14.93 9.35 -4.52
C LEU A 13 14.84 10.82 -4.09
N ARG A 14 13.87 11.15 -3.21
CA ARG A 14 13.75 12.47 -2.60
C ARG A 14 14.96 12.81 -1.72
N GLY A 15 15.39 11.88 -0.88
CA GLY A 15 16.51 12.08 0.06
C GLY A 15 17.85 12.33 -0.62
N VAL A 16 18.05 11.82 -1.84
CA VAL A 16 19.27 12.02 -2.63
C VAL A 16 19.12 13.05 -3.77
N ASP A 17 18.00 13.80 -3.81
CA ASP A 17 17.65 14.76 -4.87
C ASP A 17 17.76 14.19 -6.31
N LYS A 18 17.42 12.91 -6.48
CA LYS A 18 17.52 12.23 -7.77
C LYS A 18 16.18 12.21 -8.49
N LYS A 19 16.09 12.95 -9.60
CA LYS A 19 14.89 13.01 -10.44
C LYS A 19 14.85 11.82 -11.40
N MET A 20 13.83 10.97 -11.28
CA MET A 20 13.61 9.84 -12.18
C MET A 20 12.12 9.73 -12.54
N PRO A 21 11.59 10.62 -13.42
CA PRO A 21 10.15 10.79 -13.64
C PRO A 21 9.40 9.51 -14.01
N GLU A 22 9.98 8.67 -14.87
CA GLU A 22 9.36 7.40 -15.26
C GLU A 22 9.30 6.38 -14.11
N ILE A 23 10.33 6.34 -13.27
CA ILE A 23 10.35 5.48 -12.08
C ILE A 23 9.32 5.98 -11.06
N GLU A 24 9.25 7.29 -10.84
CA GLU A 24 8.27 7.90 -9.93
C GLU A 24 6.84 7.63 -10.38
N ARG A 25 6.56 7.76 -11.68
CA ARG A 25 5.25 7.46 -12.27
C ARG A 25 4.86 6.00 -12.05
N LYS A 26 5.78 5.07 -12.31
CA LYS A 26 5.56 3.64 -12.12
C LYS A 26 5.37 3.27 -10.64
N ALA A 27 6.19 3.84 -9.75
CA ALA A 27 6.08 3.65 -8.31
C ALA A 27 4.73 4.12 -7.78
N LYS A 28 4.26 5.32 -8.18
CA LYS A 28 2.94 5.84 -7.82
C LYS A 28 1.80 4.94 -8.32
N SER A 29 1.87 4.44 -9.55
CA SER A 29 0.87 3.48 -10.08
C SER A 29 0.81 2.20 -9.23
N TYR A 30 1.98 1.66 -8.86
CA TYR A 30 2.09 0.48 -8.01
C TYR A 30 1.64 0.72 -6.57
N MET A 31 1.83 1.92 -6.03
CA MET A 31 1.27 2.32 -4.74
C MET A 31 -0.26 2.32 -4.78
N THR A 32 -0.89 2.89 -5.82
CA THR A 32 -2.36 2.87 -5.96
C THR A 32 -2.90 1.44 -6.00
N ILE A 33 -2.26 0.55 -6.76
CA ILE A 33 -2.62 -0.87 -6.82
C ILE A 33 -2.46 -1.54 -5.45
N GLY A 34 -1.33 -1.30 -4.78
CA GLY A 34 -1.04 -1.86 -3.46
C GLY A 34 -2.02 -1.38 -2.38
N TYR A 35 -2.34 -0.10 -2.39
CA TYR A 35 -3.32 0.52 -1.49
C TYR A 35 -4.71 -0.09 -1.67
N ASN A 36 -5.20 -0.16 -2.92
CA ASN A 36 -6.49 -0.78 -3.23
C ASN A 36 -6.52 -2.25 -2.79
N ARG A 37 -5.43 -2.99 -2.96
CA ARG A 37 -5.32 -4.37 -2.48
C ARG A 37 -5.38 -4.46 -0.95
N GLN A 38 -4.73 -3.54 -0.24
CA GLN A 38 -4.76 -3.50 1.24
C GLN A 38 -6.17 -3.24 1.77
N GLN A 39 -7.00 -2.45 1.08
CA GLN A 39 -8.40 -2.23 1.48
C GLN A 39 -9.22 -3.52 1.57
N ASN A 40 -8.86 -4.59 0.85
CA ASN A 40 -9.52 -5.89 0.97
C ASN A 40 -9.31 -6.57 2.34
N TYR A 41 -8.37 -6.08 3.14
CA TYR A 41 -8.04 -6.60 4.47
C TYR A 41 -8.52 -5.68 5.60
N ARG A 42 -9.26 -4.62 5.28
CA ARG A 42 -9.81 -3.66 6.25
C ARG A 42 -11.13 -4.20 6.83
N HIS A 43 -11.32 -4.02 8.13
CA HIS A 43 -12.59 -4.27 8.84
C HIS A 43 -13.44 -2.99 8.89
N ASP A 44 -14.74 -3.13 9.18
CA ASP A 44 -15.66 -1.98 9.30
C ASP A 44 -15.26 -1.00 10.40
N ASN A 45 -14.64 -1.50 11.47
CA ASN A 45 -14.06 -0.69 12.56
C ASN A 45 -12.75 0.03 12.17
N GLY A 46 -12.25 -0.20 10.94
CA GLY A 46 -11.03 0.41 10.41
C GLY A 46 -9.73 -0.34 10.71
N ALA A 47 -9.76 -1.43 11.49
CA ALA A 47 -8.61 -2.29 11.72
C ALA A 47 -8.23 -3.10 10.46
N TYR A 48 -7.03 -3.68 10.47
CA TYR A 48 -6.54 -4.56 9.41
C TYR A 48 -6.08 -5.89 10.00
N SER A 49 -6.40 -7.00 9.35
CA SER A 49 -5.93 -8.34 9.73
C SER A 49 -5.50 -9.14 8.51
N ILE A 50 -4.89 -10.30 8.73
CA ILE A 50 -4.45 -11.19 7.63
C ILE A 50 -5.61 -11.77 6.81
N TRP A 51 -6.83 -11.79 7.37
CA TRP A 51 -8.04 -12.34 6.73
C TRP A 51 -9.02 -11.25 6.29
N GLY A 52 -8.89 -10.02 6.81
CA GLY A 52 -9.82 -8.93 6.57
C GLY A 52 -11.18 -9.14 7.24
N GLY A 53 -12.15 -8.26 6.93
CA GLY A 53 -13.52 -8.34 7.47
C GLY A 53 -14.41 -9.41 6.83
N LYS A 54 -13.88 -10.23 5.90
CA LYS A 54 -14.62 -11.38 5.33
C LYS A 54 -14.58 -12.55 6.31
N GLY A 55 -15.33 -12.40 7.40
CA GLY A 55 -15.29 -13.35 8.49
C GLY A 55 -15.63 -12.75 9.85
N ASP A 56 -16.24 -11.56 9.92
CA ASP A 56 -16.83 -11.01 11.15
C ASP A 56 -18.07 -11.84 11.58
N LYS A 57 -17.83 -13.14 11.79
CA LYS A 57 -18.49 -14.11 12.66
C LYS A 57 -17.59 -14.44 13.86
N ASP A 58 -16.49 -13.71 14.08
CA ASP A 58 -15.71 -13.80 15.31
C ASP A 58 -16.18 -12.74 16.30
N SER A 59 -17.45 -12.90 16.70
CA SER A 59 -17.94 -12.48 18.00
C SER A 59 -18.23 -13.75 18.80
N SER A 60 -17.18 -14.40 19.32
CA SER A 60 -17.18 -15.35 20.44
C SER A 60 -15.76 -15.50 20.97
#